data_AF-A0A7C7P216-F1
#
_entry.id   AF-A0A7C7P216-F1
#
_cell.length_a   1.000
_cell.length_b   1.000
_cell.length_c   1.000
_cell.angle_alpha   90.00
_cell.angle_beta   90.00
_cell.angle_gamma   90.00
#
_symmetry.space_group_name_H-M   'P 1'
#
loop_
_entity.id
_entity.type
_entity.pdbx_description
1 polymer ?
#
loop_
_entity_poly.entity_id
_entity_poly.type
_entity_poly.pdbx_seq_one_letter_code
_entity_poly.pdbx_strand_id
1 'polypeptide(L)' 'MVHIIETEEGPSVPSHHGAFEVDDIEAAQKSVQSSGVETTDINTRNDGQRVFFINDPEGNRIEICTKSGFGVLV' A
#
# COMPACT_ATOMS: atom_id res chain seq x y z
N MET A 1 -14.82 -7.58 -0.53
CA MET A 1 -13.81 -7.58 0.55
C MET A 1 -12.64 -8.42 0.05
N VAL A 2 -11.42 -7.92 0.18
CA VAL A 2 -10.19 -8.58 -0.29
C VAL A 2 -9.43 -9.03 0.95
N HIS A 3 -9.12 -10.33 1.02
CA HIS A 3 -8.25 -10.89 2.04
C HIS A 3 -6.90 -11.19 1.38
N ILE A 4 -5.82 -10.64 1.93
CA ILE A 4 -4.46 -10.81 1.41
C ILE A 4 -3.83 -12.12 1.93
N ILE A 5 -4.51 -12.80 2.87
CA ILE A 5 -4.15 -14.12 3.40
C ILE A 5 -5.36 -15.06 3.29
N GLU A 6 -5.08 -16.33 2.95
CA GLU A 6 -6.05 -17.43 2.95
C GLU A 6 -5.83 -18.43 4.11
N THR A 7 -4.67 -18.42 4.78
CA THR A 7 -4.29 -19.44 5.77
C THR A 7 -4.65 -19.04 7.21
N GLU A 8 -5.09 -20.02 8.01
CA GLU A 8 -5.43 -19.84 9.43
C GLU A 8 -4.19 -19.91 10.37
N GLU A 9 -3.00 -20.21 9.84
CA GLU A 9 -1.83 -20.62 10.63
C GLU A 9 -0.95 -19.47 11.17
N GLY A 10 -1.35 -18.21 10.98
CA GLY A 10 -0.58 -17.05 11.45
C GLY A 10 0.28 -16.42 10.34
N PRO A 11 1.23 -15.53 10.69
CA PRO A 11 1.61 -14.43 9.82
C PRO A 11 2.12 -14.90 8.46
N SER A 12 1.78 -14.13 7.43
CA SER A 12 2.13 -14.39 6.04
C SER A 12 3.63 -14.57 5.87
N VAL A 13 4.09 -15.82 5.74
CA VAL A 13 5.49 -16.16 5.45
C VAL A 13 5.54 -17.00 4.16
N PRO A 14 6.08 -16.46 3.04
CA PRO A 14 6.62 -15.11 2.88
C PRO A 14 5.52 -14.03 2.90
N SER A 15 5.90 -12.77 3.14
CA SER A 15 4.96 -11.63 3.14
C SER A 15 4.25 -11.50 1.79
N HIS A 16 2.93 -11.44 1.79
CA HIS A 16 2.17 -11.09 0.60
C HIS A 16 2.18 -9.57 0.39
N HIS A 17 2.19 -9.18 -0.89
CA HIS A 17 2.19 -7.79 -1.30
C HIS A 17 0.97 -7.50 -2.17
N GLY A 18 0.14 -6.55 -1.72
CA GLY A 18 -1.01 -6.05 -2.47
C GLY A 18 -0.92 -4.53 -2.61
N ALA A 19 -1.23 -4.03 -3.80
CA ALA A 19 -1.26 -2.61 -4.09
C ALA A 19 -2.68 -2.14 -4.42
N PHE A 20 -3.07 -1.00 -3.85
CA PHE A 20 -4.36 -0.37 -4.12
C PHE A 20 -4.13 1.04 -4.66
N GLU A 21 -4.67 1.28 -5.87
CA GLU A 21 -4.60 2.58 -6.51
C GLU A 21 -5.62 3.55 -5.89
N VAL A 22 -5.20 4.79 -5.65
CA VAL A 22 -6.05 5.88 -5.15
C VAL A 22 -5.86 7.14 -5.98
N ASP A 23 -6.92 7.95 -6.07
CA ASP A 23 -6.89 9.23 -6.79
C ASP A 23 -6.13 10.32 -6.00
N ASP A 24 -6.22 10.31 -4.67
CA ASP A 24 -5.60 11.30 -3.77
C ASP A 24 -4.82 10.59 -2.66
N ILE A 25 -3.49 10.60 -2.78
CA ILE A 25 -2.60 9.85 -1.90
C ILE A 25 -2.43 10.52 -0.52
N GLU A 26 -2.48 11.84 -0.46
CA GLU A 26 -2.45 12.60 0.80
C GLU A 26 -3.72 12.36 1.62
N ALA A 27 -4.89 12.40 0.97
CA ALA A 27 -6.16 12.11 1.63
C ALA A 27 -6.19 10.66 2.13
N ALA A 28 -5.70 9.71 1.33
CA ALA A 28 -5.60 8.31 1.72
C ALA A 28 -4.68 8.12 2.94
N GLN A 29 -3.46 8.68 2.92
CA GLN A 29 -2.52 8.55 4.04
C GLN A 29 -3.10 9.16 5.33
N LYS A 30 -3.71 10.36 5.22
CA LYS A 30 -4.38 11.02 6.35
C LYS A 30 -5.51 10.18 6.93
N SER A 31 -6.32 9.56 6.07
CA SER A 31 -7.41 8.67 6.50
C SER A 31 -6.89 7.45 7.26
N VAL A 32 -5.83 6.82 6.75
CA VAL A 32 -5.18 5.67 7.40
C VAL A 32 -4.60 6.06 8.77
N GLN A 33 -3.84 7.15 8.83
CA GLN A 33 -3.26 7.66 10.07
C GLN A 33 -4.34 8.07 11.09
N SER A 34 -5.46 8.66 10.64
CA SER A 34 -6.58 9.02 11.51
C SER A 34 -7.28 7.80 12.13
N SER A 35 -7.08 6.61 11.53
CA SER A 35 -7.54 5.33 12.07
C SER A 35 -6.55 4.70 13.06
N GLY A 36 -5.45 5.38 13.38
CA GLY A 36 -4.41 4.91 14.30
C GLY A 36 -3.41 3.92 13.68
N VAL A 37 -3.38 3.81 12.35
CA VAL A 37 -2.44 2.93 11.63
C VAL A 37 -1.20 3.72 11.22
N GLU A 38 -0.01 3.20 11.56
CA GLU A 38 1.26 3.79 11.13
C GLU A 38 1.50 3.58 9.64
N THR A 39 2.04 4.60 8.98
CA THR A 39 2.38 4.59 7.55
C THR A 39 3.83 4.97 7.36
N THR A 40 4.48 4.50 6.30
CA THR A 40 5.70 5.17 5.80
C THR A 40 5.37 6.57 5.28
N ASP A 41 6.40 7.40 5.08
CA ASP A 41 6.25 8.63 4.30
C ASP A 41 5.85 8.34 2.86
N ILE A 42 5.19 9.30 2.22
CA ILE A 42 4.89 9.25 0.79
C ILE A 42 6.20 9.47 0.03
N ASN A 43 6.53 8.52 -0.84
CA ASN A 43 7.69 8.57 -1.73
C ASN A 43 7.25 8.64 -3.19
N THR A 44 8.11 9.19 -4.05
CA THR A 44 7.90 9.23 -5.51
C THR A 44 8.88 8.27 -6.18
N ARG A 45 8.36 7.33 -6.96
CA ARG A 45 9.13 6.34 -7.73
C ARG A 45 9.66 6.95 -9.03
N ASN A 46 10.57 6.23 -9.69
CA ASN A 46 11.19 6.67 -10.94
C ASN A 46 10.18 6.86 -12.09
N ASP A 47 9.03 6.19 -12.04
CA ASP A 47 7.94 6.32 -12.99
C ASP A 47 6.94 7.43 -12.62
N GLY A 48 7.27 8.28 -11.63
CA GLY A 48 6.40 9.36 -11.15
C GLY A 48 5.25 8.88 -10.25
N GLN A 49 5.09 7.57 -10.05
CA GLN A 49 4.10 7.02 -9.14
C GLN A 49 4.43 7.43 -7.70
N ARG A 50 3.43 7.92 -6.96
CA ARG A 50 3.57 8.22 -5.54
C ARG A 50 3.04 7.06 -4.73
N VAL A 51 3.68 6.76 -3.61
CA VAL A 51 3.39 5.56 -2.82
C VAL A 51 3.66 5.74 -1.32
N PHE A 52 2.85 5.13 -0.47
CA PHE A 52 3.19 4.83 0.92
C PHE A 52 2.82 3.38 1.27
N PHE A 53 3.36 2.87 2.37
CA PHE A 53 3.14 1.49 2.80
C PHE A 53 2.56 1.43 4.21
N ILE A 54 1.78 0.37 4.44
CA ILE A 54 1.35 -0.10 5.77
C ILE A 54 1.73 -1.56 5.93
N ASN A 55 2.06 -1.95 7.16
CA ASN A 55 2.17 -3.36 7.53
C ASN A 55 0.94 -3.73 8.33
N ASP A 56 0.24 -4.77 7.91
CA ASP A 56 -0.89 -5.27 8.69
C ASP A 56 -0.40 -6.19 9.83
N PRO A 57 -1.25 -6.48 10.83
CA PRO A 57 -0.89 -7.35 11.95
C PRO A 57 -0.49 -8.78 11.55
N GLU A 58 -0.89 -9.21 10.36
CA GLU A 58 -0.62 -10.54 9.83
C GLU A 58 0.67 -10.61 9.01
N GLY A 59 1.46 -9.54 8.96
CA GLY A 59 2.77 -9.50 8.31
C GLY A 59 2.72 -9.20 6.81
N ASN A 60 1.58 -8.77 6.26
CA ASN A 60 1.49 -8.33 4.87
C ASN A 60 2.01 -6.90 4.73
N ARG A 61 2.62 -6.64 3.57
CA ARG A 61 3.04 -5.29 3.19
C ARG A 61 2.11 -4.74 2.12
N ILE A 62 1.22 -3.85 2.54
CA ILE A 62 0.22 -3.24 1.66
C ILE A 62 0.79 -1.93 1.11
N GLU A 63 0.65 -1.76 -0.21
CA GLU A 63 1.02 -0.56 -0.95
C GLU A 63 -0.23 0.26 -1.25
N ILE A 64 -0.18 1.56 -0.97
CA ILE A 64 -1.16 2.53 -1.45
C ILE A 64 -0.45 3.46 -2.41
N CYS A 65 -0.91 3.53 -3.65
CA CYS A 65 -0.21 4.24 -4.70
C CYS A 65 -1.15 5.06 -5.60
N THR A 66 -0.61 6.09 -6.23
CA THR A 66 -1.29 6.71 -7.37
C THR A 66 -1.15 5.80 -8.59
N LYS A 67 -1.83 6.16 -9.68
CA LYS A 67 -1.62 5.50 -10.97
C LYS A 67 -0.13 5.43 -11.35
N SER A 68 0.31 4.26 -11.81
CA SER A 68 1.69 4.08 -12.30
C SER A 68 1.92 4.89 -13.57
N GLY A 69 3.09 5.53 -13.68
CA GLY A 69 3.55 6.13 -14.93
C GLY A 69 4.31 5.16 -15.83
N PHE A 70 4.48 3.90 -15.41
CA PHE A 70 5.15 2.90 -16.22
C PHE A 70 4.37 2.64 -17.52
N GLY A 71 5.06 2.76 -18.66
CA GLY A 71 4.44 2.60 -19.98
C GLY A 71 3.70 3.83 -20.53
N VAL A 72 3.66 4.93 -19.78
CA VAL A 72 3.31 6.24 -20.35
C VAL A 72 4.56 6.76 -21.06
N LEU A 73 4.60 6.61 -22.38
CA LEU A 73 5.62 7.22 -23.24
C LEU A 73 5.58 8.74 -23.02
N VAL A 74 6.54 9.28 -22.29
CA VAL A 74 6.90 10.71 -22.31
C VAL A 74 7.93 10.96 -23.40
#